data_AF-A0A2T3JBQ4-F1
#
_entry.id   AF-A0A2T3JBQ4-F1
#
_cell.length_a   1.000
_cell.length_b   1.000
_cell.length_c   1.000
_cell.angle_alpha   90.00
_cell.angle_beta   90.00
_cell.angle_gamma   90.00
#
_symmetry.space_group_name_H-M   'P 1'
#
loop_
_entity.id
_entity.type
_entity.pdbx_description
1 polymer ?
#
loop_
_entity_poly.entity_id
_entity_poly.type
_entity_poly.pdbx_seq_one_letter_code
_entity_poly.pdbx_strand_id
1 'polypeptide(L)'
;MNKFTESERAAMAEELAVNGFNSLLRLIVLHDKNILDITSAKYKVGTYCCASGSTIKSWSKHGLRGVYVERALEFAACYHLPINAHQLEPTKAIIEQWLEYDYNLVKSGQAKASTFNGWDIAARGISDKESIKTASFECLMSVGEM
;
A
#
# COMPACT_ATOMS: atom_id res chain seq x y z
N MET A 1 23.54 5.36 -13.60
CA MET A 1 23.39 4.33 -12.54
C MET A 1 21.96 4.40 -12.02
N ASN A 2 21.22 3.28 -12.01
CA ASN A 2 19.90 3.25 -11.39
C ASN A 2 20.06 3.34 -9.86
N LYS A 3 19.38 4.30 -9.25
CA LYS A 3 19.45 4.58 -7.80
C LYS A 3 18.96 3.40 -6.93
N PHE A 4 18.00 2.62 -7.45
CA PHE A 4 17.38 1.49 -6.77
C PHE A 4 17.56 0.18 -7.54
N THR A 5 17.76 -0.92 -6.82
CA THR A 5 17.89 -2.27 -7.37
C THR A 5 16.56 -2.82 -7.87
N GLU A 6 16.61 -3.89 -8.65
CA GLU A 6 15.39 -4.56 -9.11
C GLU A 6 14.61 -5.23 -7.97
N SER A 7 15.32 -5.74 -6.96
CA SER A 7 14.69 -6.33 -5.76
C SER A 7 13.90 -5.29 -4.96
N GLU A 8 14.46 -4.08 -4.77
CA GLU A 8 13.77 -2.97 -4.09
C GLU A 8 12.51 -2.57 -4.86
N ARG A 9 12.61 -2.49 -6.19
CA ARG A 9 11.47 -2.17 -7.07
C ARG A 9 10.38 -3.23 -7.01
N ALA A 10 10.75 -4.50 -7.04
CA ALA A 10 9.81 -5.60 -6.95
C ALA A 10 9.10 -5.63 -5.58
N ALA A 11 9.85 -5.42 -4.48
CA ALA A 11 9.28 -5.35 -3.14
C ALA A 11 8.29 -4.20 -2.99
N MET A 12 8.66 -3.00 -3.46
CA MET A 12 7.77 -1.84 -3.43
C MET A 12 6.55 -2.03 -4.34
N ALA A 13 6.71 -2.63 -5.52
CA ALA A 13 5.59 -2.95 -6.41
C ALA A 13 4.59 -3.95 -5.78
N GLU A 14 5.07 -4.87 -4.95
CA GLU A 14 4.23 -5.79 -4.19
C GLU A 14 3.50 -5.07 -3.06
N GLU A 15 4.21 -4.28 -2.27
CA GLU A 15 3.63 -3.52 -1.16
C GLU A 15 2.52 -2.57 -1.63
N LEU A 16 2.80 -1.80 -2.69
CA LEU A 16 1.83 -0.86 -3.25
C LEU A 16 0.63 -1.57 -3.87
N ALA A 17 0.81 -2.72 -4.51
CA ALA A 17 -0.31 -3.50 -5.07
C ALA A 17 -1.21 -4.09 -3.97
N VAL A 18 -0.62 -4.55 -2.86
CA VAL A 18 -1.36 -5.01 -1.68
C VAL A 18 -2.15 -3.85 -1.07
N ASN A 19 -1.53 -2.68 -0.92
CA ASN A 19 -2.18 -1.48 -0.40
C ASN A 19 -3.33 -1.01 -1.30
N GLY A 20 -3.12 -1.04 -2.62
CA GLY A 20 -4.15 -0.77 -3.62
C GLY A 20 -5.34 -1.71 -3.50
N PHE A 21 -5.09 -3.01 -3.43
CA PHE A 21 -6.13 -4.01 -3.26
C PHE A 21 -6.91 -3.82 -1.95
N ASN A 22 -6.22 -3.60 -0.83
CA ASN A 22 -6.87 -3.32 0.45
C ASN A 22 -7.71 -2.04 0.41
N SER A 23 -7.27 -1.02 -0.33
CA SER A 23 -8.03 0.22 -0.54
C SER A 23 -9.31 -0.03 -1.33
N LEU A 24 -9.26 -0.85 -2.39
CA LEU A 24 -10.45 -1.31 -3.12
C LEU A 24 -11.45 -1.98 -2.17
N LEU A 25 -10.99 -2.92 -1.34
CA LEU A 25 -11.88 -3.63 -0.42
C LEU A 25 -12.55 -2.68 0.59
N ARG A 26 -11.82 -1.69 1.11
CA ARG A 26 -12.38 -0.66 2.00
C ARG A 26 -13.43 0.20 1.29
N LEU A 27 -13.18 0.59 0.04
CA LEU A 27 -14.16 1.33 -0.77
C LEU A 27 -15.43 0.51 -0.98
N ILE A 28 -15.30 -0.79 -1.25
CA ILE A 28 -16.44 -1.68 -1.43
C ILE A 28 -17.31 -1.75 -0.17
N VAL A 29 -16.68 -1.97 1.00
CA VAL A 29 -17.39 -2.02 2.29
C VAL A 29 -18.08 -0.68 2.59
N LEU A 30 -17.41 0.44 2.27
CA LEU A 30 -17.97 1.77 2.51
C LEU A 30 -19.19 2.07 1.63
N HIS A 31 -19.21 1.58 0.39
CA HIS A 31 -20.22 1.93 -0.60
C HIS A 31 -21.36 0.92 -0.73
N ASP A 32 -21.16 -0.35 -0.38
CA ASP A 32 -22.19 -1.38 -0.45
C ASP A 32 -22.64 -1.83 0.95
N LYS A 33 -23.80 -1.34 1.38
CA LYS A 33 -24.42 -1.66 2.67
C LYS A 33 -24.66 -3.16 2.92
N ASN A 34 -24.65 -4.00 1.88
CA ASN A 34 -24.83 -5.44 2.03
C ASN A 34 -23.51 -6.19 2.29
N ILE A 35 -22.38 -5.49 2.24
CA ILE A 35 -21.05 -6.06 2.46
C ILE A 35 -20.53 -5.52 3.78
N LEU A 36 -20.53 -6.39 4.79
CA LEU A 36 -20.26 -5.98 6.17
C LEU A 36 -18.76 -5.85 6.48
N ASP A 37 -17.92 -6.59 5.76
CA ASP A 37 -16.49 -6.65 6.04
C ASP A 37 -15.61 -6.88 4.79
N ILE A 38 -14.31 -6.67 4.98
CA ILE A 38 -13.27 -6.81 3.95
C ILE A 38 -13.19 -8.24 3.40
N THR A 39 -13.50 -9.25 4.21
CA THR A 39 -13.48 -10.65 3.77
C THR A 39 -14.62 -10.91 2.80
N SER A 40 -15.84 -10.48 3.12
CA SER A 40 -16.99 -10.54 2.20
C SER A 40 -16.73 -9.75 0.92
N ALA A 41 -16.15 -8.55 1.02
CA ALA A 41 -15.77 -7.74 -0.14
C ALA A 41 -14.79 -8.49 -1.06
N LYS A 42 -13.76 -9.11 -0.47
CA LYS A 42 -12.74 -9.88 -1.19
C LYS A 42 -13.36 -11.04 -1.96
N TYR A 43 -14.24 -11.81 -1.34
CA TYR A 43 -14.91 -12.92 -2.01
C TYR A 43 -15.90 -12.44 -3.08
N LYS A 44 -16.59 -11.31 -2.88
CA LYS A 44 -17.49 -10.74 -3.90
C LYS A 44 -16.72 -10.33 -5.15
N VAL A 45 -15.60 -9.62 -5.00
CA VAL A 45 -14.71 -9.27 -6.12
C VAL A 45 -14.16 -10.54 -6.76
N GLY A 46 -13.67 -11.49 -5.95
CA GLY A 46 -13.15 -12.77 -6.43
C GLY A 46 -14.12 -13.53 -7.32
N THR A 47 -15.38 -13.61 -6.92
CA THR A 47 -16.46 -14.23 -7.70
C THR A 47 -16.72 -13.48 -9.00
N TYR A 48 -16.79 -12.15 -8.97
CA TYR A 48 -16.96 -11.34 -10.19
C TYR A 48 -15.81 -11.52 -11.19
N CYS A 49 -14.59 -11.62 -10.68
CA CYS A 49 -13.38 -11.84 -11.46
C CYS A 49 -13.22 -13.29 -11.93
N CYS A 50 -14.15 -14.20 -11.62
CA CYS A 50 -14.04 -15.65 -11.90
C CYS A 50 -12.74 -16.27 -11.36
N ALA A 51 -12.23 -15.76 -10.24
CA ALA A 51 -10.97 -16.20 -9.66
C ALA A 51 -11.16 -17.46 -8.79
N SER A 52 -10.18 -18.36 -8.79
CA SER A 52 -10.19 -19.52 -7.91
C SER A 52 -9.96 -19.12 -6.45
N GLY A 53 -10.39 -19.97 -5.50
CA GLY A 53 -10.20 -19.70 -4.07
C GLY A 53 -8.75 -19.53 -3.64
N SER A 54 -7.80 -20.24 -4.28
CA SER A 54 -6.36 -20.06 -4.05
C SER A 54 -5.86 -18.71 -4.55
N THR A 55 -6.34 -18.28 -5.71
CA THR A 55 -6.04 -16.95 -6.29
C THR A 55 -6.57 -15.83 -5.40
N ILE A 56 -7.81 -15.93 -4.92
CA ILE A 56 -8.39 -14.93 -4.02
C ILE A 56 -7.58 -14.81 -2.71
N LYS A 57 -7.08 -15.94 -2.19
CA LYS A 57 -6.22 -15.95 -0.99
C LYS A 57 -4.88 -15.27 -1.25
N SER A 58 -4.27 -15.46 -2.42
CA SER A 58 -2.96 -14.90 -2.74
C SER A 58 -2.98 -13.36 -2.84
N TRP A 59 -4.10 -12.75 -3.23
CA TRP A 59 -4.22 -11.30 -3.34
C TRP A 59 -3.99 -10.54 -2.03
N SER A 60 -4.27 -11.17 -0.88
CA SER A 60 -3.98 -10.57 0.43
C SER A 60 -2.48 -10.42 0.72
N LYS A 61 -1.64 -11.16 -0.01
CA LYS A 61 -0.17 -11.12 0.12
C LYS A 61 0.52 -10.42 -1.05
N HIS A 62 -0.03 -10.55 -2.26
CA HIS A 62 0.65 -10.13 -3.50
C HIS A 62 -0.08 -9.02 -4.27
N GLY A 63 -1.28 -8.63 -3.83
CA GLY A 63 -2.18 -7.75 -4.57
C GLY A 63 -2.80 -8.42 -5.80
N LEU A 64 -3.48 -7.61 -6.61
CA LEU A 64 -4.02 -8.02 -7.90
C LEU A 64 -2.93 -7.93 -8.98
N ARG A 65 -3.03 -8.77 -10.02
CA ARG A 65 -2.09 -8.80 -11.15
C ARG A 65 -2.80 -9.13 -12.46
N GLY A 66 -2.32 -8.55 -13.57
CA GLY A 66 -2.76 -8.87 -14.93
C GLY A 66 -4.28 -8.74 -15.10
N VAL A 67 -4.90 -9.75 -15.71
CA VAL A 67 -6.36 -9.76 -16.01
C VAL A 67 -7.25 -9.46 -14.80
N TYR A 68 -6.81 -9.79 -13.58
CA TYR A 68 -7.60 -9.53 -12.37
C TYR A 68 -7.66 -8.05 -11.99
N VAL A 69 -6.69 -7.24 -12.42
CA VAL A 69 -6.71 -5.78 -12.25
C VAL A 69 -7.82 -5.19 -13.10
N GLU A 70 -7.86 -5.55 -14.38
CA GLU A 70 -8.89 -5.08 -15.32
C GLU A 70 -10.29 -5.46 -14.84
N ARG A 71 -10.49 -6.72 -14.46
CA ARG A 71 -11.77 -7.22 -13.92
C ARG A 71 -12.17 -6.52 -12.63
N ALA A 72 -11.21 -6.20 -11.75
CA ALA A 72 -11.50 -5.45 -10.54
C ALA A 72 -11.87 -3.98 -10.82
N LEU A 73 -11.28 -3.36 -11.85
CA LEU A 73 -11.67 -2.01 -12.29
C LEU A 73 -13.06 -2.00 -12.91
N GLU A 74 -13.41 -3.01 -13.71
CA GLU A 74 -14.77 -3.19 -14.22
C GLU A 74 -15.78 -3.30 -13.07
N PHE A 75 -15.48 -4.13 -12.07
CA PHE A 75 -16.27 -4.21 -10.85
C PHE A 75 -16.39 -2.84 -10.18
N ALA A 76 -15.28 -2.14 -9.98
CA ALA A 76 -15.26 -0.84 -9.33
C ALA A 76 -16.10 0.21 -10.08
N ALA A 77 -16.07 0.18 -11.41
CA ALA A 77 -16.85 1.06 -12.28
C ALA A 77 -18.36 0.82 -12.14
N CYS A 78 -18.80 -0.44 -11.97
CA CYS A 78 -20.22 -0.76 -11.73
C CYS A 78 -20.80 -0.08 -10.48
N TYR A 79 -19.95 0.24 -9.50
CA TYR A 79 -20.34 0.88 -8.24
C TYR A 79 -19.81 2.30 -8.10
N HIS A 80 -19.27 2.89 -9.18
CA HIS A 80 -18.67 4.22 -9.20
C HIS A 80 -17.60 4.44 -8.11
N LEU A 81 -16.79 3.41 -7.83
CA LEU A 81 -15.75 3.51 -6.81
C LEU A 81 -14.55 4.32 -7.35
N PRO A 82 -14.02 5.28 -6.57
CA PRO A 82 -12.92 6.14 -7.01
C PRO A 82 -11.57 5.40 -6.89
N ILE A 83 -11.28 4.52 -7.85
CA ILE A 83 -10.01 3.79 -7.91
C ILE A 83 -9.51 3.65 -9.35
N ASN A 84 -8.20 3.77 -9.53
CA ASN A 84 -7.53 3.77 -10.82
C ASN A 84 -6.57 2.57 -10.95
N ALA A 85 -6.28 2.20 -12.21
CA ALA A 85 -5.40 1.07 -12.53
C ALA A 85 -4.04 1.13 -11.83
N HIS A 86 -3.39 2.29 -11.86
CA HIS A 86 -2.06 2.48 -11.26
C HIS A 86 -2.03 2.32 -9.73
N GLN A 87 -3.19 2.35 -9.06
CA GLN A 87 -3.28 2.09 -7.63
C GLN A 87 -3.31 0.58 -7.36
N LEU A 88 -3.86 -0.21 -8.28
CA LEU A 88 -3.93 -1.68 -8.18
C LEU A 88 -2.69 -2.37 -8.78
N GLU A 89 -2.17 -1.82 -9.88
CA GLU A 89 -0.97 -2.24 -10.57
C GLU A 89 -0.02 -1.05 -10.75
N PRO A 90 0.84 -0.79 -9.75
CA PRO A 90 1.72 0.36 -9.73
C PRO A 90 2.66 0.40 -10.93
N THR A 91 2.76 1.58 -11.53
CA THR A 91 3.71 1.81 -12.63
C THR A 91 5.13 1.97 -12.10
N LYS A 92 6.13 1.76 -12.97
CA LYS A 92 7.55 1.99 -12.63
C LYS A 92 7.80 3.37 -12.03
N ALA A 93 7.16 4.41 -12.57
CA ALA A 93 7.31 5.78 -12.08
C ALA A 93 6.80 5.94 -10.64
N ILE A 94 5.63 5.37 -10.32
CA ILE A 94 5.07 5.39 -8.96
C ILE A 94 5.96 4.63 -8.00
N ILE A 95 6.46 3.46 -8.40
CA ILE A 95 7.39 2.66 -7.60
C ILE A 95 8.65 3.46 -7.27
N GLU A 96 9.24 4.14 -8.26
CA GLU A 96 10.44 4.98 -8.06
C GLU A 96 10.16 6.18 -7.14
N GLN A 97 8.99 6.81 -7.25
CA GLN A 97 8.60 7.92 -6.40
C GLN A 97 8.47 7.50 -4.93
N TRP A 98 7.85 6.35 -4.65
CA TRP A 98 7.74 5.81 -3.30
C TRP A 98 9.10 5.42 -2.72
N LEU A 99 9.94 4.74 -3.50
CA LEU A 99 11.32 4.43 -3.08
C LEU A 99 12.14 5.69 -2.78
N GLU A 100 11.97 6.74 -3.58
CA GLU A 100 12.61 8.04 -3.35
C GLU A 100 12.10 8.71 -2.07
N TYR A 101 10.80 8.65 -1.82
CA TYR A 101 10.20 9.17 -0.60
C TYR A 101 10.77 8.48 0.64
N ASP A 102 10.72 7.14 0.67
CA ASP A 102 11.27 6.34 1.77
C ASP A 102 12.78 6.61 1.97
N TYR A 103 13.51 6.83 0.88
CA TYR A 103 14.95 7.09 0.93
C TYR A 103 15.24 8.39 1.66
N ASN A 104 14.43 9.41 1.36
CA ASN A 104 14.56 10.71 1.99
C ASN A 104 14.14 10.67 3.46
N LEU A 105 13.16 9.84 3.85
CA LEU A 105 12.81 9.60 5.25
C LEU A 105 13.94 8.95 6.04
N VAL A 106 14.61 7.93 5.48
CA VAL A 106 15.75 7.29 6.15
C VAL A 106 16.93 8.26 6.23
N LYS A 107 17.23 8.96 5.13
CA LYS A 107 18.33 9.92 5.05
C LYS A 107 18.16 11.10 6.03
N SER A 108 16.93 11.55 6.25
CA SER A 108 16.61 12.62 7.21
C SER A 108 16.60 12.16 8.67
N GLY A 109 16.67 10.85 8.93
CA GLY A 109 16.54 10.26 10.27
C GLY A 109 15.10 10.21 10.79
N GLN A 110 14.10 10.41 9.92
CA GLN A 110 12.69 10.32 10.27
C GLN A 110 12.18 8.87 10.30
N ALA A 111 12.87 7.96 9.61
CA ALA A 111 12.59 6.52 9.63
C ALA A 111 13.88 5.71 9.73
N LYS A 112 13.77 4.46 10.21
CA LYS A 112 14.88 3.51 10.19
C LYS A 112 14.82 2.70 8.90
N ALA A 113 15.97 2.27 8.39
CA ALA A 113 16.00 1.45 7.18
C ALA A 113 15.24 0.12 7.36
N SER A 114 15.30 -0.45 8.56
CA SER A 114 14.58 -1.67 8.95
C SER A 114 13.06 -1.55 8.96
N THR A 115 12.50 -0.33 8.82
CA THR A 115 11.06 -0.10 8.69
C THR A 115 10.53 -0.53 7.32
N PHE A 116 11.39 -0.57 6.28
CA PHE A 116 10.97 -0.81 4.91
C PHE A 116 11.39 -2.22 4.44
N ASN A 117 10.43 -2.98 3.93
CA ASN A 117 10.68 -4.35 3.47
C ASN A 117 11.55 -4.35 2.19
N GLY A 118 12.56 -5.23 2.14
CA GLY A 118 13.39 -5.39 0.95
C GLY A 118 14.42 -4.28 0.71
N TRP A 119 14.61 -3.38 1.68
CA TRP A 119 15.60 -2.31 1.63
C TRP A 119 16.99 -2.83 1.99
N ASP A 120 17.85 -3.00 0.98
CA ASP A 120 19.26 -3.36 1.17
C ASP A 120 20.13 -2.11 1.38
N ILE A 121 19.67 -1.23 2.27
CA ILE A 121 20.35 0.05 2.54
C ILE A 121 21.70 -0.14 3.24
N ALA A 122 21.89 -1.27 3.95
CA ALA A 122 23.16 -1.62 4.57
C ALA A 122 24.32 -1.64 3.54
N ALA A 123 24.04 -2.03 2.29
CA ALA A 123 25.02 -2.03 1.20
C ALA A 123 25.45 -0.62 0.74
N ARG A 124 24.73 0.44 1.13
CA ARG A 124 24.97 1.82 0.68
C ARG A 124 25.61 2.71 1.74
N GLY A 125 26.04 2.15 2.87
CA GLY A 125 26.75 2.88 3.94
C GLY A 125 25.89 3.90 4.69
N ILE A 126 24.58 3.87 4.52
CA ILE A 126 23.63 4.65 5.32
C ILE A 126 23.37 3.83 6.59
N SER A 127 24.25 3.98 7.57
CA SER A 127 24.05 3.49 8.93
C SER A 127 22.87 4.22 9.55
N ASP A 128 21.99 3.49 10.25
CA ASP A 128 20.91 4.04 11.07
C ASP A 128 21.48 5.15 11.97
N LYS A 129 21.25 6.42 11.61
CA LYS A 129 21.50 7.51 12.55
C LYS A 129 20.45 7.42 13.65
N GLU A 130 20.84 7.72 14.88
CA GLU A 130 19.90 7.78 16.01
C GLU A 130 18.67 8.61 15.61
N SER A 131 17.49 7.99 15.72
CA SER A 131 16.20 8.64 15.49
C SER A 131 16.14 9.92 16.29
N ILE A 132 15.84 11.04 15.62
CA ILE A 132 15.60 12.32 16.30
C ILE A 132 14.43 12.09 17.26
N LYS A 133 14.71 12.10 18.57
CA LYS A 133 13.65 12.07 19.59
C LYS A 133 12.79 13.30 19.38
N THR A 134 11.59 13.11 18.83
CA THR A 134 10.58 14.16 18.80
C THR A 134 10.30 14.54 20.25
N ALA A 135 10.68 15.76 20.64
CA ALA A 135 10.29 16.32 21.91
C ALA A 135 8.76 16.27 22.00
N SER A 136 8.26 15.70 23.10
CA SER A 136 6.85 15.67 23.43
C SER A 136 6.31 17.10 23.43
N PHE A 137 5.52 17.46 22.42
CA PHE A 137 4.63 18.60 22.53
C PHE A 137 3.50 18.17 23.48
N GLU A 138 3.66 18.50 24.76
CA GLU A 138 2.54 18.57 25.70
C GLU A 138 1.54 19.57 25.12
N CYS A 139 0.49 19.02 24.50
CA CYS A 139 -0.69 19.79 24.15
C CYS A 139 -1.40 20.11 25.47
N LEU A 140 -1.10 21.29 26.03
CA LEU A 140 -1.87 21.94 27.08
C LEU A 140 -3.28 22.24 26.55
N MET A 141 -4.15 21.24 26.59
CA MET A 141 -5.59 21.44 26.53
C MET A 141 -6.06 21.82 27.93
N SER A 142 -6.09 23.12 28.23
CA SER A 142 -6.91 23.62 29.34
C SER A 142 -8.38 23.47 28.95
N VAL A 143 -8.97 22.36 29.36
CA VAL A 143 -10.42 22.14 29.26
C VAL A 143 -11.06 22.71 30.53
N GLY A 144 -11.75 23.84 30.35
CA GLY A 144 -12.96 24.20 31.08
C GLY A 144 -12.82 24.72 32.51
N GLU A 145 -13.42 25.88 32.76
CA GLU A 145 -14.54 25.98 33.69
C GLU A 145 -15.43 27.17 33.28
N MET A 146 -16.70 27.05 33.67
CA MET A 146 -17.90 27.76 33.21
C MET A 146 -17.86 29.29 33.30
#